data_AF-A0A965HGH3-F1
#
_entry.id   AF-A0A965HGH3-F1
#
_cell.length_a   1.000
_cell.length_b   1.000
_cell.length_c   1.000
_cell.angle_alpha   90.00
_cell.angle_beta   90.00
_cell.angle_gamma   90.00
#
_symmetry.space_group_name_H-M   'P 1'
#
loop_
_entity.id
_entity.type
_entity.pdbx_description
1 polymer ?
#
loop_
_entity_poly.entity_id
_entity_poly.type
_entity_poly.pdbx_seq_one_letter_code
_entity_poly.pdbx_strand_id
1 'polypeptide(L)'
;MKIFLILFLGLLSGGWSGEMGQPVHAFDAAKVQGTTIQIRRAKAGEKISGLDGGSHELTPQDLVIADGKGPVALAGVVGGKESSVESGTRRILLESARFHPGTVRKTARRLSLHTESSRRFGRGGLDPALVERARNRVMALLQECGALEKVEGTLTVGTEAKKEFPAIPLRLAKVEKMIGQALDPKKIQTRLTALGFEAKGDGWIPPSWREDVREEMDLIEELVRLENLDQIPSSLDSLAEGESVEDREDRRQRRIRNFLSERGFTETLTGSLVRREEGTAVKLSVPAGPEASALRSSLIPGILGSAGRNVARGNTDLKLFEIGRVAGE
;
A
#
# COMPACT_ATOMS: atom_id res chain seq x y z
N MET A 1 10.83 28.38 -25.75
CA MET A 1 11.50 28.01 -24.48
C MET A 1 10.61 28.16 -23.23
N LYS A 2 9.95 29.30 -22.98
CA LYS A 2 9.15 29.53 -21.74
C LYS A 2 7.90 28.67 -21.55
N ILE A 3 7.18 28.37 -22.64
CA ILE A 3 6.04 27.42 -22.65
C ILE A 3 6.53 25.98 -22.48
N PHE A 4 7.76 25.70 -22.93
CA PHE A 4 8.37 24.39 -22.80
C PHE A 4 8.64 24.07 -21.33
N LEU A 5 9.14 24.99 -20.49
CA LEU A 5 9.47 24.70 -19.08
C LEU A 5 8.27 24.31 -18.21
N ILE A 6 7.07 24.87 -18.45
CA ILE A 6 5.84 24.54 -17.70
C ILE A 6 5.22 23.25 -18.23
N LEU A 7 5.19 23.05 -19.56
CA LEU A 7 4.79 21.78 -20.14
C LEU A 7 5.78 20.68 -19.79
N PHE A 8 7.07 21.00 -19.65
CA PHE A 8 8.08 20.15 -19.06
C PHE A 8 7.65 19.95 -17.61
N LEU A 9 7.94 20.81 -16.64
CA LEU A 9 7.71 20.58 -15.20
C LEU A 9 6.29 20.11 -14.78
N GLY A 10 5.23 20.51 -15.50
CA GLY A 10 3.82 20.13 -15.27
C GLY A 10 3.37 18.79 -15.88
N LEU A 11 3.82 18.39 -17.08
CA LEU A 11 3.69 16.98 -17.53
C LEU A 11 4.67 16.07 -16.79
N LEU A 12 5.68 16.65 -16.13
CA LEU A 12 6.86 15.95 -15.64
C LEU A 12 6.92 15.69 -14.15
N SER A 13 6.09 16.33 -13.32
CA SER A 13 5.82 15.80 -11.98
C SER A 13 5.32 14.35 -12.03
N GLY A 14 4.72 13.94 -13.16
CA GLY A 14 4.47 12.53 -13.49
C GLY A 14 5.58 11.84 -14.30
N GLY A 15 6.13 12.48 -15.33
CA GLY A 15 7.12 11.87 -16.23
C GLY A 15 8.48 11.48 -15.64
N TRP A 16 9.00 12.17 -14.62
CA TRP A 16 10.36 11.92 -14.06
C TRP A 16 10.37 10.81 -13.03
N SER A 17 9.28 10.75 -12.29
CA SER A 17 8.91 9.55 -11.55
C SER A 17 8.90 8.35 -12.50
N GLY A 18 8.50 8.53 -13.77
CA GLY A 18 8.55 7.52 -14.83
C GLY A 18 9.95 6.96 -15.13
N GLU A 19 10.97 7.80 -15.34
CA GLU A 19 12.33 7.35 -15.73
C GLU A 19 13.03 6.57 -14.60
N MET A 20 13.06 7.12 -13.39
CA MET A 20 13.88 6.58 -12.28
C MET A 20 13.09 6.04 -11.11
N GLY A 21 11.76 6.16 -11.09
CA GLY A 21 10.98 5.71 -9.94
C GLY A 21 10.70 6.80 -8.90
N GLN A 22 11.61 7.80 -8.79
CA GLN A 22 11.69 8.77 -7.70
C GLN A 22 10.87 10.04 -7.99
N PRO A 23 9.86 10.37 -7.16
CA PRO A 23 9.18 11.65 -7.26
C PRO A 23 10.11 12.83 -6.94
N VAL A 24 10.00 13.86 -7.75
CA VAL A 24 10.73 15.13 -7.63
C VAL A 24 9.73 16.27 -7.74
N HIS A 25 9.92 17.34 -6.96
CA HIS A 25 9.09 18.53 -7.00
C HIS A 25 9.93 19.79 -7.21
N ALA A 26 9.36 20.80 -7.85
CA ALA A 26 10.00 22.10 -8.04
C ALA A 26 9.09 23.19 -7.48
N PHE A 27 9.65 24.00 -6.59
CA PHE A 27 9.01 25.21 -6.09
C PHE A 27 9.52 26.43 -6.85
N ASP A 28 8.68 27.44 -7.04
CA ASP A 28 9.15 28.76 -7.44
C ASP A 28 9.91 29.39 -6.26
N ALA A 29 11.23 29.55 -6.42
CA ALA A 29 12.09 30.06 -5.35
C ALA A 29 11.74 31.50 -4.97
N ALA A 30 11.10 32.28 -5.84
CA ALA A 30 10.63 33.63 -5.52
C ALA A 30 9.37 33.63 -4.62
N LYS A 31 8.64 32.52 -4.57
CA LYS A 31 7.41 32.39 -3.78
C LYS A 31 7.64 31.80 -2.40
N VAL A 32 8.73 31.05 -2.22
CA VAL A 32 9.18 30.56 -0.91
C VAL A 32 9.50 31.74 0.00
N GLN A 33 8.83 31.82 1.15
CA GLN A 33 8.97 32.91 2.10
C GLN A 33 10.11 32.65 3.10
N GLY A 34 10.98 33.64 3.29
CA GLY A 34 12.13 33.55 4.19
C GLY A 34 13.31 32.79 3.59
N THR A 35 14.26 32.36 4.43
CA THR A 35 15.52 31.72 4.03
C THR A 35 15.61 30.25 4.44
N THR A 36 14.54 29.67 4.97
CA THR A 36 14.54 28.32 5.54
C THR A 36 13.41 27.48 4.97
N ILE A 37 13.73 26.23 4.65
CA ILE A 37 12.76 25.17 4.43
C ILE A 37 12.77 24.26 5.66
N GLN A 38 11.60 23.94 6.18
CA GLN A 38 11.40 23.11 7.35
C GLN A 38 10.58 21.88 6.98
N ILE A 39 11.10 20.70 7.33
CA ILE A 39 10.36 19.44 7.26
C ILE A 39 9.82 19.15 8.65
N ARG A 40 8.51 19.31 8.84
CA ARG A 40 7.88 19.23 10.17
C ARG A 40 6.49 18.62 10.13
N ARG A 41 5.95 18.29 11.30
CA ARG A 41 4.53 18.01 11.45
C ARG A 41 3.71 19.29 11.24
N ALA A 42 2.52 19.13 10.67
CA ALA A 42 1.57 20.23 10.57
C ALA A 42 1.07 20.64 11.96
N LYS A 43 0.65 21.89 12.10
CA LYS A 43 -0.09 22.36 13.27
C LYS A 43 -1.56 21.95 13.12
N ALA A 44 -2.26 21.77 14.24
CA ALA A 44 -3.69 21.46 14.19
C ALA A 44 -4.47 22.59 13.50
N GLY A 45 -5.29 22.25 12.50
CA GLY A 45 -6.07 23.22 11.74
C GLY A 45 -5.27 24.05 10.73
N GLU A 46 -3.97 23.75 10.54
CA GLU A 46 -3.18 24.36 9.47
C GLU A 46 -3.80 24.01 8.11
N LYS A 47 -3.79 24.95 7.15
CA LYS A 47 -4.42 24.73 5.83
C LYS A 47 -3.42 24.86 4.72
N ILE A 48 -3.62 24.11 3.65
CA ILE A 48 -2.86 24.21 2.41
C ILE A 48 -3.79 24.08 1.21
N SER A 49 -3.61 24.97 0.23
CA SER A 49 -4.23 24.85 -1.09
C SER A 49 -3.30 24.01 -1.96
N GLY A 50 -3.73 22.82 -2.34
CA GLY A 50 -2.91 21.90 -3.12
C GLY A 50 -3.02 22.13 -4.63
N LEU A 51 -2.05 21.61 -5.37
CA LEU A 51 -2.05 21.58 -6.83
C LEU A 51 -3.16 20.68 -7.42
N ASP A 52 -3.79 19.85 -6.60
CA ASP A 52 -5.02 19.11 -6.93
C ASP A 52 -6.27 20.01 -7.00
N GLY A 53 -6.14 21.30 -6.65
CA GLY A 53 -7.23 22.28 -6.64
C GLY A 53 -8.04 22.31 -5.34
N GLY A 54 -7.82 21.36 -4.43
CA GLY A 54 -8.45 21.30 -3.12
C GLY A 54 -7.79 22.22 -2.07
N SER A 55 -8.56 22.57 -1.04
CA SER A 55 -8.06 23.18 0.20
C SER A 55 -8.14 22.15 1.31
N HIS A 56 -7.00 21.82 1.91
CA HIS A 56 -6.85 20.70 2.83
C HIS A 56 -6.58 21.20 4.24
N GLU A 57 -7.42 20.78 5.19
CA GLU A 57 -7.17 21.00 6.61
C GLU A 57 -6.28 19.88 7.19
N LEU A 58 -5.23 20.31 7.87
CA LEU A 58 -4.15 19.48 8.34
C LEU A 58 -4.26 19.21 9.84
N THR A 59 -3.66 18.09 10.22
CA THR A 59 -3.59 17.56 11.57
C THR A 59 -2.13 17.35 11.96
N PRO A 60 -1.81 17.26 13.26
CA PRO A 60 -0.44 16.97 13.70
C PRO A 60 0.14 15.63 13.22
N GLN A 61 -0.65 14.77 12.58
CA GLN A 61 -0.18 13.53 11.98
C GLN A 61 0.39 13.74 10.57
N ASP A 62 0.06 14.85 9.91
CA ASP A 62 0.53 15.12 8.55
C ASP A 62 1.96 15.67 8.58
N LEU A 63 2.77 15.26 7.60
CA LEU A 63 4.11 15.78 7.39
C LEU A 63 4.04 16.84 6.28
N VAL A 64 4.62 18.01 6.52
CA VAL A 64 4.63 19.12 5.58
C VAL A 64 6.06 19.57 5.30
N ILE A 65 6.23 20.09 4.09
CA ILE A 65 7.34 20.96 3.73
C ILE A 65 6.82 22.37 3.94
N ALA A 66 7.49 23.15 4.78
CA ALA A 66 7.08 24.49 5.13
C ALA A 66 8.20 25.50 4.91
N ASP A 67 7.83 26.72 4.56
CA ASP A 67 8.72 27.87 4.51
C ASP A 67 8.54 28.73 5.79
N GLY A 68 9.06 29.97 5.77
CA GLY A 68 8.95 30.90 6.88
C GLY A 68 7.52 31.37 7.21
N LYS A 69 6.55 31.17 6.30
CA LYS A 69 5.16 31.60 6.47
C LYS A 69 4.23 30.42 6.77
N GLY A 70 4.45 29.25 6.15
CA GLY A 70 3.51 28.14 6.27
C GLY A 70 3.86 26.92 5.41
N PRO A 71 2.94 25.98 5.25
CA PRO A 71 3.17 24.76 4.48
C PRO A 71 3.14 25.09 2.98
N VAL A 72 4.18 24.67 2.27
CA VAL A 72 4.32 24.79 0.81
C VAL A 72 4.07 23.45 0.11
N ALA A 73 4.06 22.33 0.83
CA ALA A 73 3.61 21.03 0.31
C ALA A 73 3.17 20.07 1.43
N LEU A 74 2.28 19.14 1.09
CA LEU A 74 2.09 17.91 1.85
C LEU A 74 3.16 16.91 1.42
N ALA A 75 4.08 16.60 2.32
CA ALA A 75 5.29 15.85 2.04
C ALA A 75 4.97 14.48 1.42
N GLY A 76 5.43 14.27 0.19
CA GLY A 76 5.21 13.04 -0.58
C GLY A 76 3.77 12.82 -1.05
N VAL A 77 2.89 13.81 -0.95
CA VAL A 77 1.49 13.71 -1.38
C VAL A 77 1.19 14.72 -2.48
N VAL A 78 1.22 16.03 -2.18
CA VAL A 78 0.86 17.07 -3.15
C VAL A 78 1.59 18.37 -2.83
N GLY A 79 2.06 19.06 -3.88
CA GLY A 79 2.64 20.39 -3.77
C GLY A 79 1.58 21.46 -3.52
N GLY A 80 1.94 22.54 -2.86
CA GLY A 80 1.10 23.70 -2.63
C GLY A 80 1.00 24.58 -3.88
N LYS A 81 -0.18 25.13 -4.11
CA LYS A 81 -0.47 26.04 -5.24
C LYS A 81 0.25 27.38 -5.09
N GLU A 82 0.42 27.89 -3.86
CA GLU A 82 1.04 29.20 -3.63
C GLU A 82 2.54 29.22 -3.94
N SER A 83 3.21 28.07 -3.89
CA SER A 83 4.64 27.92 -4.16
C SER A 83 4.95 27.31 -5.53
N SER A 84 3.95 27.13 -6.38
CA SER A 84 4.12 26.40 -7.65
C SER A 84 4.83 27.24 -8.71
N VAL A 85 5.59 26.53 -9.55
CA VAL A 85 6.22 27.07 -10.76
C VAL A 85 5.15 27.51 -11.77
N GLU A 86 5.37 28.67 -12.38
CA GLU A 86 4.50 29.30 -13.38
C GLU A 86 5.34 29.80 -14.57
N SER A 87 4.69 30.38 -15.58
CA SER A 87 5.35 30.89 -16.80
C SER A 87 6.39 31.98 -16.55
N GLY A 88 6.26 32.68 -15.43
CA GLY A 88 7.19 33.74 -15.01
C GLY A 88 8.36 33.27 -14.17
N THR A 89 8.36 32.01 -13.71
CA THR A 89 9.38 31.51 -12.78
C THR A 89 10.77 31.53 -13.44
N ARG A 90 11.73 32.12 -12.73
CA ARG A 90 13.14 32.24 -13.18
C ARG A 90 14.12 31.46 -12.33
N ARG A 91 13.72 31.11 -11.11
CA ARG A 91 14.53 30.37 -10.14
C ARG A 91 13.65 29.31 -9.51
N ILE A 92 14.15 28.09 -9.44
CA ILE A 92 13.44 26.98 -8.81
C ILE A 92 14.24 26.47 -7.63
N LEU A 93 13.52 26.06 -6.59
CA LEU A 93 14.04 25.19 -5.55
C LEU A 93 13.62 23.77 -5.90
N LEU A 94 14.59 22.91 -6.18
CA LEU A 94 14.34 21.52 -6.54
C LEU A 94 14.37 20.62 -5.31
N GLU A 95 13.29 19.89 -5.09
CA GLU A 95 13.12 18.92 -4.02
C GLU A 95 13.14 17.50 -4.60
N SER A 96 14.08 16.69 -4.11
CA SER A 96 14.03 15.24 -4.22
C SER A 96 14.20 14.71 -2.80
N ALA A 97 13.24 13.91 -2.33
CA ALA A 97 13.19 13.49 -0.94
C ALA A 97 12.66 12.07 -0.80
N ARG A 98 12.86 11.47 0.37
CA ARG A 98 12.33 10.16 0.73
C ARG A 98 11.50 10.30 2.01
N PHE A 99 10.23 9.93 1.94
CA PHE A 99 9.31 10.00 3.07
C PHE A 99 8.95 8.61 3.58
N HIS A 100 8.65 8.53 4.88
CA HIS A 100 8.18 7.29 5.49
C HIS A 100 6.83 6.85 4.87
N PRO A 101 6.72 5.63 4.30
CA PRO A 101 5.53 5.20 3.56
C PRO A 101 4.25 5.24 4.37
N GLY A 102 4.33 4.84 5.64
CA GLY A 102 3.19 4.86 6.56
C GLY A 102 2.67 6.28 6.83
N THR A 103 3.55 7.29 6.82
CA THR A 103 3.16 8.69 7.00
C THR A 103 2.40 9.17 5.77
N VAL A 104 2.97 8.95 4.57
CA VAL A 104 2.34 9.35 3.31
C VAL A 104 0.99 8.66 3.11
N ARG A 105 0.90 7.34 3.34
CA ARG A 105 -0.36 6.58 3.20
C ARG A 105 -1.46 7.10 4.11
N LYS A 106 -1.15 7.41 5.37
CA LYS A 106 -2.15 7.92 6.33
C LYS A 106 -2.70 9.28 5.88
N THR A 107 -1.82 10.21 5.51
CA THR A 107 -2.20 11.53 4.99
C THR A 107 -3.03 11.41 3.71
N ALA A 108 -2.54 10.67 2.72
CA ALA A 108 -3.19 10.50 1.42
C ALA A 108 -4.58 9.88 1.56
N ARG A 109 -4.72 8.81 2.37
CA ARG A 109 -6.01 8.15 2.60
C ARG A 109 -6.99 9.05 3.35
N ARG A 110 -6.54 9.77 4.37
CA ARG A 110 -7.40 10.67 5.17
C ARG A 110 -7.96 11.81 4.32
N LEU A 111 -7.15 12.35 3.41
CA LEU A 111 -7.52 13.44 2.52
C LEU A 111 -8.10 12.96 1.17
N SER A 112 -8.26 11.65 0.97
CA SER A 112 -8.68 11.04 -0.29
C SER A 112 -7.85 11.49 -1.51
N LEU A 113 -6.55 11.73 -1.30
CA LEU A 113 -5.61 12.15 -2.32
C LEU A 113 -4.89 10.95 -2.93
N HIS A 114 -4.96 10.82 -4.25
CA HIS A 114 -4.34 9.73 -5.01
C HIS A 114 -3.43 10.26 -6.11
N THR A 115 -2.34 10.90 -5.71
CA THR A 115 -1.31 11.39 -6.64
C THR A 115 -0.29 10.29 -6.96
N GLU A 116 0.42 10.42 -8.08
CA GLU A 116 1.52 9.51 -8.42
C GLU A 116 2.60 9.48 -7.34
N SER A 117 2.93 10.66 -6.78
CA SER A 117 3.87 10.81 -5.66
C SER A 117 3.40 10.03 -4.43
N SER A 118 2.14 10.20 -4.03
CA SER A 118 1.56 9.50 -2.88
C SER A 118 1.53 7.98 -3.06
N ARG A 119 1.33 7.51 -4.30
CA ARG A 119 1.33 6.08 -4.62
C ARG A 119 2.74 5.50 -4.51
N ARG A 120 3.75 6.18 -5.03
CA ARG A 120 5.16 5.73 -5.02
C ARG A 120 5.73 5.76 -3.61
N PHE A 121 5.67 6.90 -2.92
CA PHE A 121 6.11 7.00 -1.54
C PHE A 121 5.29 6.10 -0.60
N GLY A 122 3.97 6.00 -0.83
CA GLY A 122 3.07 5.20 -0.01
C GLY A 122 3.25 3.68 -0.17
N ARG A 123 3.65 3.20 -1.35
CA ARG A 123 4.07 1.79 -1.53
C ARG A 123 5.33 1.50 -0.70
N GLY A 124 6.25 2.46 -0.65
CA GLY A 124 7.59 2.27 -0.09
C GLY A 124 8.52 1.56 -1.05
N GLY A 125 9.73 1.23 -0.58
CA GLY A 125 10.76 0.57 -1.40
C GLY A 125 11.41 1.48 -2.44
N LEU A 126 11.24 2.81 -2.34
CA LEU A 126 12.07 3.73 -3.11
C LEU A 126 13.50 3.68 -2.57
N ASP A 127 14.42 3.35 -3.47
CA ASP A 127 15.85 3.29 -3.21
C ASP A 127 16.36 4.63 -2.67
N PRO A 128 16.98 4.67 -1.48
CA PRO A 128 17.58 5.89 -0.95
C PRO A 128 18.58 6.56 -1.90
N ALA A 129 19.32 5.79 -2.69
CA ALA A 129 20.30 6.31 -3.64
C ALA A 129 19.64 7.12 -4.78
N LEU A 130 18.34 6.91 -5.02
CA LEU A 130 17.62 7.65 -6.06
C LEU A 130 17.37 9.11 -5.69
N VAL A 131 17.40 9.48 -4.41
CA VAL A 131 17.16 10.87 -4.00
C VAL A 131 18.13 11.82 -4.71
N GLU A 132 19.44 11.54 -4.62
CA GLU A 132 20.47 12.36 -5.25
C GLU A 132 20.57 12.11 -6.76
N ARG A 133 20.46 10.86 -7.20
CA ARG A 133 20.50 10.52 -8.64
C ARG A 133 19.39 11.21 -9.41
N ALA A 134 18.16 11.24 -8.87
CA ALA A 134 17.04 11.88 -9.52
C ALA A 134 17.20 13.39 -9.59
N ARG A 135 17.64 14.03 -8.50
CA ARG A 135 17.99 15.46 -8.50
C ARG A 135 19.03 15.78 -9.57
N ASN A 136 20.11 15.01 -9.64
CA ASN A 136 21.20 15.25 -10.59
C ASN A 136 20.76 15.04 -12.04
N ARG A 137 19.94 14.01 -12.31
CA ARG A 137 19.32 13.82 -13.62
C ARG A 137 18.42 15.00 -14.00
N VAL A 138 17.73 15.61 -13.03
CA VAL A 138 16.96 16.84 -13.25
C VAL A 138 17.81 18.02 -13.65
N MET A 139 18.90 18.24 -12.95
CA MET A 139 19.83 19.28 -13.33
C MET A 139 20.43 19.03 -14.72
N ALA A 140 20.79 17.78 -15.05
CA ALA A 140 21.33 17.42 -16.36
C ALA A 140 20.34 17.71 -17.50
N LEU A 141 19.08 17.27 -17.38
CA LEU A 141 18.07 17.54 -18.42
C LEU A 141 17.74 19.04 -18.55
N LEU A 142 17.69 19.78 -17.44
CA LEU A 142 17.53 21.24 -17.50
C LEU A 142 18.71 21.92 -18.20
N GLN A 143 19.93 21.42 -18.00
CA GLN A 143 21.13 21.89 -18.69
C GLN A 143 21.10 21.56 -20.19
N GLU A 144 20.77 20.32 -20.55
CA GLU A 144 20.64 19.86 -21.95
C GLU A 144 19.60 20.70 -22.71
N CYS A 145 18.51 21.11 -22.05
CA CYS A 145 17.48 21.96 -22.65
C CYS A 145 17.85 23.47 -22.66
N GLY A 146 19.02 23.86 -22.16
CA GLY A 146 19.45 25.26 -22.04
C GLY A 146 18.62 26.08 -21.03
N ALA A 147 17.91 25.40 -20.11
CA ALA A 147 17.09 26.03 -19.08
C ALA A 147 17.83 26.24 -17.76
N LEU A 148 18.94 25.51 -17.53
CA LEU A 148 19.79 25.67 -16.35
C LEU A 148 20.98 26.58 -16.67
N GLU A 149 20.99 27.78 -16.10
CA GLU A 149 22.11 28.73 -16.20
C GLU A 149 23.12 28.55 -15.06
N LYS A 150 22.63 28.39 -13.82
CA LYS A 150 23.45 28.31 -12.62
C LYS A 150 22.78 27.48 -11.52
N VAL A 151 23.60 26.77 -10.74
CA VAL A 151 23.21 26.15 -9.47
C VAL A 151 23.79 26.97 -8.32
N GLU A 152 22.95 27.53 -7.45
CA GLU A 152 23.41 28.35 -6.31
C GLU A 152 23.99 27.49 -5.18
N GLY A 153 23.47 26.27 -5.00
CA GLY A 153 23.94 25.36 -3.96
C GLY A 153 23.10 24.10 -3.90
N THR A 154 23.48 23.20 -2.99
CA THR A 154 22.77 21.97 -2.71
C THR A 154 22.84 21.70 -1.22
N LEU A 155 21.71 21.29 -0.65
CA LEU A 155 21.60 20.93 0.75
C LEU A 155 20.96 19.56 0.86
N THR A 156 21.58 18.67 1.64
CA THR A 156 21.02 17.37 2.01
C THR A 156 20.74 17.39 3.51
N VAL A 157 19.50 17.09 3.91
CA VAL A 157 19.07 17.03 5.30
C VAL A 157 18.30 15.74 5.55
N GLY A 158 18.31 15.28 6.81
CA GLY A 158 17.63 14.06 7.23
C GLY A 158 18.61 12.98 7.69
N THR A 159 18.08 11.78 7.95
CA THR A 159 18.91 10.63 8.32
C THR A 159 19.53 10.02 7.06
N GLU A 160 20.83 9.85 7.07
CA GLU A 160 21.51 9.10 6.01
C GLU A 160 20.95 7.67 5.99
N ALA A 161 20.44 7.25 4.84
CA ALA A 161 19.98 5.89 4.71
C ALA A 161 21.17 4.93 4.87
N LYS A 162 20.95 3.79 5.53
CA LYS A 162 21.95 2.73 5.58
C LYS A 162 22.28 2.31 4.14
N LYS A 163 23.50 2.64 3.71
CA LYS A 163 24.00 2.31 2.36
C LYS A 163 24.34 0.83 2.24
N GLU A 164 24.57 0.15 3.37
CA GLU A 164 25.02 -1.23 3.40
C GLU A 164 23.99 -2.13 4.09
N PHE A 165 23.52 -3.12 3.34
CA PHE A 165 22.75 -4.23 3.89
C PHE A 165 23.71 -5.33 4.35
N PRO A 166 23.43 -6.00 5.48
CA PRO A 166 24.20 -7.16 5.86
C PRO A 166 24.06 -8.25 4.79
N ALA A 167 25.10 -9.06 4.63
CA ALA A 167 25.01 -10.26 3.80
C ALA A 167 23.99 -11.22 4.45
N ILE A 168 23.02 -11.66 3.65
CA ILE A 168 21.99 -12.61 4.06
C ILE A 168 22.50 -14.01 3.70
N PRO A 169 22.67 -14.93 4.66
CA PRO A 169 23.16 -16.27 4.39
C PRO A 169 22.14 -17.05 3.54
N LEU A 170 22.63 -17.85 2.59
CA LEU A 170 21.78 -18.67 1.73
C LEU A 170 22.23 -20.13 1.75
N ARG A 171 21.53 -20.97 2.50
CA ARG A 171 21.85 -22.40 2.61
C ARG A 171 21.19 -23.18 1.49
N LEU A 172 21.99 -23.81 0.64
CA LEU A 172 21.50 -24.63 -0.48
C LEU A 172 20.55 -25.75 -0.03
N ALA A 173 20.82 -26.38 1.12
CA ALA A 173 19.93 -27.39 1.68
C ALA A 173 18.54 -26.85 2.03
N LYS A 174 18.45 -25.57 2.44
CA LYS A 174 17.16 -24.93 2.71
C LYS A 174 16.47 -24.52 1.41
N VAL A 175 17.21 -24.05 0.42
CA VAL A 175 16.68 -23.79 -0.94
C VAL A 175 16.02 -25.05 -1.48
N GLU A 176 16.73 -26.18 -1.48
CA GLU A 176 16.22 -27.46 -1.95
C GLU A 176 14.98 -27.91 -1.16
N LYS A 177 15.02 -27.83 0.17
CA LYS A 177 13.88 -28.18 1.02
C LYS A 177 12.65 -27.33 0.74
N MET A 178 12.82 -26.02 0.52
CA MET A 178 11.69 -25.09 0.33
C MET A 178 11.13 -25.12 -1.08
N ILE A 179 11.98 -25.35 -2.10
CA ILE A 179 11.55 -25.41 -3.51
C ILE A 179 11.08 -26.83 -3.87
N GLY A 180 11.52 -27.86 -3.14
CA GLY A 180 11.21 -29.26 -3.44
C GLY A 180 12.12 -29.88 -4.51
N GLN A 181 13.15 -29.16 -4.96
CA GLN A 181 14.17 -29.65 -5.88
C GLN A 181 15.50 -28.94 -5.67
N ALA A 182 16.60 -29.64 -5.94
CA ALA A 182 17.92 -29.04 -5.96
C ALA A 182 18.04 -28.00 -7.10
N LEU A 183 18.63 -26.85 -6.80
CA LEU A 183 19.00 -25.85 -7.81
C LEU A 183 20.50 -25.85 -8.02
N ASP A 184 20.94 -25.79 -9.27
CA ASP A 184 22.35 -25.62 -9.62
C ASP A 184 22.90 -24.34 -8.98
N PRO A 185 23.97 -24.40 -8.16
CA PRO A 185 24.61 -23.23 -7.58
C PRO A 185 25.00 -22.16 -8.60
N LYS A 186 25.40 -22.53 -9.81
CA LYS A 186 25.72 -21.57 -10.88
C LYS A 186 24.48 -20.79 -11.34
N LYS A 187 23.33 -21.46 -11.38
CA LYS A 187 22.04 -20.85 -11.72
C LYS A 187 21.59 -19.87 -10.63
N ILE A 188 21.73 -20.24 -9.37
CA ILE A 188 21.50 -19.34 -8.22
C ILE A 188 22.38 -18.09 -8.35
N GLN A 189 23.68 -18.28 -8.56
CA GLN A 189 24.62 -17.17 -8.70
C GLN A 189 24.22 -16.23 -9.84
N THR A 190 23.95 -16.79 -11.02
CA THR A 190 23.55 -16.02 -12.21
C THR A 190 22.30 -15.19 -11.97
N ARG A 191 21.28 -15.78 -11.34
CA ARG A 191 19.99 -15.12 -11.08
C ARG A 191 20.09 -14.02 -10.05
N LEU A 192 20.73 -14.28 -8.91
CA LEU A 192 20.89 -13.27 -7.85
C LEU A 192 21.78 -12.11 -8.34
N THR A 193 22.84 -12.41 -9.09
CA THR A 193 23.68 -11.35 -9.70
C THR A 193 22.88 -10.52 -10.71
N ALA A 194 22.06 -11.15 -11.56
CA ALA A 194 21.21 -10.44 -12.53
C ALA A 194 20.16 -9.53 -11.85
N LEU A 195 19.73 -9.86 -10.64
CA LEU A 195 18.87 -9.02 -9.81
C LEU A 195 19.62 -7.92 -9.06
N GLY A 196 20.95 -7.88 -9.15
CA GLY A 196 21.81 -6.87 -8.53
C GLY A 196 22.32 -7.25 -7.14
N PHE A 197 22.15 -8.49 -6.69
CA PHE A 197 22.71 -8.95 -5.42
C PHE A 197 24.21 -9.20 -5.56
N GLU A 198 24.97 -8.84 -4.54
CA GLU A 198 26.41 -9.07 -4.48
C GLU A 198 26.71 -10.27 -3.57
N ALA A 199 27.50 -11.23 -4.06
CA ALA A 199 27.92 -12.37 -3.26
C ALA A 199 28.99 -11.95 -2.23
N LYS A 200 28.77 -12.30 -0.96
CA LYS A 200 29.74 -12.06 0.12
C LYS A 200 29.80 -13.26 1.06
N GLY A 201 30.90 -14.00 1.01
CA GLY A 201 31.06 -15.24 1.78
C GLY A 201 30.05 -16.31 1.33
N ASP A 202 29.24 -16.79 2.27
CA ASP A 202 28.15 -17.75 2.07
C ASP A 202 26.77 -17.08 1.92
N GLY A 203 26.76 -15.76 1.75
CA GLY A 203 25.53 -14.97 1.66
C GLY A 203 25.52 -13.96 0.52
N TRP A 204 24.44 -13.18 0.49
CA TRP A 204 24.14 -12.21 -0.55
C TRP A 204 23.76 -10.86 0.06
N ILE A 205 24.37 -9.80 -0.44
CA ILE A 205 24.01 -8.43 -0.11
C ILE A 205 22.93 -7.98 -1.10
N PRO A 206 21.72 -7.61 -0.64
CA PRO A 206 20.71 -7.02 -1.51
C PRO A 206 21.12 -5.64 -2.01
N PRO A 207 20.77 -5.28 -3.25
CA PRO A 207 21.01 -3.93 -3.75
C PRO A 207 20.14 -2.90 -3.02
N SER A 208 20.49 -1.61 -3.12
CA SER A 208 19.86 -0.53 -2.36
C SER A 208 18.35 -0.34 -2.60
N TRP A 209 17.85 -0.78 -3.76
CA TRP A 209 16.43 -0.77 -4.08
C TRP A 209 15.64 -1.97 -3.53
N ARG A 210 16.29 -2.94 -2.87
CA ARG A 210 15.67 -4.16 -2.32
C ARG A 210 15.65 -4.18 -0.80
N GLU A 211 15.11 -3.11 -0.19
CA GLU A 211 14.90 -3.02 1.26
C GLU A 211 13.90 -4.05 1.83
N ASP A 212 13.14 -4.71 0.94
CA ASP A 212 12.23 -5.80 1.24
C ASP A 212 12.96 -7.11 1.56
N VAL A 213 14.18 -7.31 1.04
CA VAL A 213 14.96 -8.54 1.21
C VAL A 213 15.86 -8.44 2.44
N ARG A 214 15.52 -9.18 3.48
CA ARG A 214 16.12 -9.08 4.81
C ARG A 214 16.51 -10.43 5.41
N GLU A 215 15.90 -11.50 4.92
CA GLU A 215 16.14 -12.85 5.39
C GLU A 215 16.31 -13.84 4.25
N GLU A 216 16.82 -15.02 4.60
CA GLU A 216 17.09 -16.09 3.65
C GLU A 216 15.84 -16.53 2.88
N MET A 217 14.64 -16.42 3.49
CA MET A 217 13.38 -16.74 2.82
C MET A 217 13.06 -15.78 1.68
N ASP A 218 13.40 -14.49 1.81
CA ASP A 218 13.21 -13.51 0.75
C ASP A 218 14.12 -13.82 -0.46
N LEU A 219 15.35 -14.28 -0.22
CA LEU A 219 16.23 -14.77 -1.29
C LEU A 219 15.65 -16.01 -1.98
N ILE A 220 15.07 -16.93 -1.21
CA ILE A 220 14.41 -18.13 -1.76
C ILE A 220 13.18 -17.72 -2.59
N GLU A 221 12.39 -16.75 -2.13
CA GLU A 221 11.27 -16.19 -2.90
C GLU A 221 11.76 -15.64 -4.24
N GLU A 222 12.85 -14.88 -4.27
CA GLU A 222 13.41 -14.34 -5.52
C GLU A 222 13.87 -15.45 -6.48
N LEU A 223 14.45 -16.53 -5.95
CA LEU A 223 14.82 -17.68 -6.75
C LEU A 223 13.60 -18.39 -7.32
N VAL A 224 12.56 -18.60 -6.51
CA VAL A 224 11.28 -19.22 -6.90
C VAL A 224 10.55 -18.38 -7.93
N ARG A 225 10.52 -17.04 -7.75
CA ARG A 225 9.90 -16.09 -8.69
C ARG A 225 10.54 -16.12 -10.07
N LEU A 226 11.82 -16.43 -10.15
CA LEU A 226 12.56 -16.60 -11.40
C LEU A 226 12.58 -18.05 -11.92
N GLU A 227 12.15 -19.01 -11.10
CA GLU A 227 11.88 -20.36 -11.56
C GLU A 227 10.52 -20.43 -12.25
N ASN A 228 10.38 -21.40 -13.14
CA ASN A 228 9.08 -21.74 -13.66
C ASN A 228 8.34 -22.55 -12.58
N LEU A 229 7.37 -21.93 -11.91
CA LEU A 229 6.56 -22.58 -10.88
C LEU A 229 5.92 -23.89 -11.38
N ASP A 230 5.61 -23.97 -12.68
CA ASP A 230 5.03 -25.17 -13.29
C ASP A 230 5.99 -26.39 -13.27
N GLN A 231 7.29 -26.16 -13.08
CA GLN A 231 8.30 -27.22 -12.99
C GLN A 231 8.53 -27.71 -11.57
N ILE A 232 7.99 -27.01 -10.56
CA ILE A 232 8.14 -27.42 -9.17
C ILE A 232 7.31 -28.70 -8.95
N PRO A 233 7.92 -29.81 -8.48
CA PRO A 233 7.20 -31.04 -8.23
C PRO A 233 6.08 -30.81 -7.21
N SER A 234 4.85 -31.16 -7.57
CA SER A 234 3.76 -31.25 -6.61
C SER A 234 3.96 -32.52 -5.78
N SER A 235 4.37 -32.40 -4.53
CA SER A 235 4.30 -33.51 -3.57
C SER A 235 3.03 -33.41 -2.74
N LEU A 236 2.36 -34.55 -2.54
CA LEU A 236 1.39 -34.71 -1.46
C LEU A 236 2.16 -35.24 -0.26
N ASP A 237 3.07 -34.43 0.29
CA ASP A 237 3.69 -34.76 1.57
C ASP A 237 2.65 -34.57 2.68
N SER A 238 1.80 -35.59 2.85
CA SER A 238 0.77 -35.61 3.89
C SER A 238 1.43 -35.88 5.24
N LEU A 239 1.88 -34.82 5.90
CA LEU A 239 2.16 -34.86 7.34
C LEU A 239 0.85 -34.76 8.12
N ALA A 240 0.22 -35.93 8.32
CA ALA A 240 -0.48 -36.33 9.53
C ALA A 240 -1.03 -37.75 9.32
N GLU A 241 -0.29 -38.77 9.74
CA GLU A 241 -0.92 -40.07 10.00
C GLU A 241 -1.80 -39.92 11.24
N GLY A 242 -3.11 -40.06 11.06
CA GLY A 242 -4.07 -40.00 12.14
C GLY A 242 -5.50 -39.87 11.63
N GLU A 243 -6.43 -40.59 12.24
CA GLU A 243 -7.85 -40.31 12.05
C GLU A 243 -8.18 -38.98 12.75
N SER A 244 -8.46 -37.94 11.95
CA SER A 244 -9.14 -36.78 12.50
C SER A 244 -10.61 -37.15 12.68
N VAL A 245 -11.02 -37.29 13.95
CA VAL A 245 -12.44 -37.41 14.25
C VAL A 245 -13.08 -36.07 13.91
N GLU A 246 -14.09 -36.09 13.05
CA GLU A 246 -14.87 -34.90 12.75
C GLU A 246 -15.29 -34.19 14.05
N ASP A 247 -15.13 -32.85 14.06
CA ASP A 247 -15.53 -32.02 15.18
C ASP A 247 -16.98 -32.31 15.60
N ARG A 248 -17.21 -32.37 16.92
CA ARG A 248 -18.52 -32.74 17.48
C ARG A 248 -19.61 -31.77 17.03
N GLU A 249 -19.27 -30.49 16.86
CA GLU A 249 -20.20 -29.45 16.42
C GLU A 249 -20.58 -29.65 14.95
N ASP A 250 -19.61 -29.88 14.08
CA ASP A 250 -19.86 -30.13 12.65
C ASP A 250 -20.75 -31.37 12.47
N ARG A 251 -20.44 -32.45 13.21
CA ARG A 251 -21.26 -33.67 13.21
C ARG A 251 -22.68 -33.40 13.70
N ARG A 252 -22.85 -32.55 14.71
CA ARG A 252 -24.16 -32.15 15.24
C ARG A 252 -24.94 -31.33 14.21
N GLN A 253 -24.33 -30.30 13.64
CA GLN A 253 -24.98 -29.46 12.62
C GLN A 253 -25.37 -30.26 11.38
N ARG A 254 -24.51 -31.18 10.93
CA ARG A 254 -24.83 -32.08 9.81
C ARG A 254 -26.02 -32.98 10.12
N ARG A 255 -26.10 -33.55 11.32
CA ARG A 255 -27.27 -34.36 11.75
C ARG A 255 -28.55 -33.54 11.79
N ILE A 256 -28.52 -32.31 12.32
CA ILE A 256 -29.67 -31.41 12.36
C ILE A 256 -30.12 -31.06 10.93
N ARG A 257 -29.18 -30.71 10.06
CA ARG A 257 -29.45 -30.39 8.65
C ARG A 257 -30.13 -31.56 7.94
N ASN A 258 -29.56 -32.76 8.01
CA ASN A 258 -30.14 -33.94 7.39
C ASN A 258 -31.53 -34.24 7.94
N PHE A 259 -31.71 -34.20 9.27
CA PHE A 259 -32.98 -34.47 9.92
C PHE A 259 -34.11 -33.53 9.47
N LEU A 260 -33.80 -32.23 9.30
CA LEU A 260 -34.76 -31.21 8.86
C LEU A 260 -35.03 -31.31 7.35
N SER A 261 -33.99 -31.49 6.53
CA SER A 261 -34.11 -31.67 5.08
C SER A 261 -34.96 -32.90 4.73
N GLU A 262 -34.77 -34.03 5.41
CA GLU A 262 -35.58 -35.24 5.24
C GLU A 262 -37.07 -35.04 5.56
N ARG A 263 -37.42 -33.99 6.32
CA ARG A 263 -38.81 -33.63 6.69
C ARG A 263 -39.39 -32.52 5.82
N GLY A 264 -38.69 -32.17 4.73
CA GLY A 264 -39.11 -31.18 3.75
C GLY A 264 -38.84 -29.74 4.16
N PHE A 265 -37.96 -29.50 5.14
CA PHE A 265 -37.47 -28.14 5.41
C PHE A 265 -36.37 -27.76 4.42
N THR A 266 -36.33 -26.49 4.03
CA THR A 266 -35.29 -25.89 3.18
C THR A 266 -34.38 -25.00 4.02
N GLU A 267 -33.07 -25.23 3.93
CA GLU A 267 -32.07 -24.40 4.63
C GLU A 267 -31.96 -23.03 3.94
N THR A 268 -31.99 -21.95 4.71
CA THR A 268 -31.79 -20.59 4.25
C THR A 268 -30.49 -20.01 4.80
N LEU A 269 -29.78 -19.24 3.99
CA LEU A 269 -28.61 -18.47 4.41
C LEU A 269 -28.93 -16.98 4.36
N THR A 270 -29.07 -16.36 5.53
CA THR A 270 -29.44 -14.94 5.63
C THR A 270 -28.24 -14.11 6.06
N GLY A 271 -28.27 -12.80 5.74
CA GLY A 271 -27.16 -11.90 6.07
C GLY A 271 -26.97 -11.75 7.57
N SER A 272 -25.71 -11.77 8.02
CA SER A 272 -25.36 -11.51 9.42
C SER A 272 -25.40 -10.03 9.79
N LEU A 273 -25.36 -9.13 8.78
CA LEU A 273 -25.45 -7.68 8.96
C LEU A 273 -26.90 -7.25 8.82
N VAL A 274 -27.39 -6.52 9.81
CA VAL A 274 -28.76 -6.03 9.89
C VAL A 274 -28.79 -4.54 10.20
N ARG A 275 -29.96 -3.94 9.96
CA ARG A 275 -30.27 -2.62 10.46
C ARG A 275 -30.27 -2.68 11.99
N ARG A 276 -29.68 -1.67 12.62
CA ARG A 276 -29.79 -1.51 14.06
C ARG A 276 -31.25 -1.20 14.42
N GLU A 277 -31.85 -2.09 15.19
CA GLU A 277 -33.05 -1.84 15.97
C GLU A 277 -32.65 -1.53 17.44
N GLU A 278 -33.56 -0.99 18.25
CA GLU A 278 -33.32 -0.78 19.67
C GLU A 278 -33.11 -2.14 20.37
N GLY A 279 -31.96 -2.38 21.00
CA GLY A 279 -31.65 -3.66 21.66
C GLY A 279 -30.15 -4.01 21.75
N THR A 280 -29.88 -5.30 21.99
CA THR A 280 -28.57 -5.91 22.31
C THR A 280 -27.66 -6.19 21.10
N ALA A 281 -27.95 -5.62 19.93
CA ALA A 281 -27.20 -5.92 18.70
C ALA A 281 -25.81 -5.25 18.72
N VAL A 282 -24.76 -6.04 18.46
CA VAL A 282 -23.37 -5.56 18.42
C VAL A 282 -23.17 -4.61 17.23
N LYS A 283 -22.80 -3.36 17.53
CA LYS A 283 -22.65 -2.28 16.54
C LYS A 283 -21.33 -2.37 15.78
N LEU A 284 -21.37 -2.14 14.47
CA LEU A 284 -20.17 -1.95 13.66
C LEU A 284 -19.60 -0.53 13.82
N SER A 285 -18.28 -0.42 13.97
CA SER A 285 -17.58 0.87 14.04
C SER A 285 -17.57 1.60 12.69
N VAL A 286 -17.50 0.85 11.58
CA VAL A 286 -17.53 1.37 10.21
C VAL A 286 -18.60 0.62 9.41
N PRO A 287 -19.87 1.01 9.52
CA PRO A 287 -20.96 0.33 8.80
C PRO A 287 -20.96 0.71 7.31
N ALA A 288 -21.33 -0.24 6.44
CA ALA A 288 -21.49 0.01 5.00
C ALA A 288 -22.74 0.85 4.68
N GLY A 289 -23.70 0.90 5.62
CA GLY A 289 -24.90 1.71 5.54
C GLY A 289 -25.84 1.44 6.72
N PRO A 290 -26.97 2.16 6.84
CA PRO A 290 -27.92 1.96 7.93
C PRO A 290 -28.46 0.52 8.03
N GLU A 291 -28.73 -0.11 6.88
CA GLU A 291 -29.25 -1.49 6.77
C GLU A 291 -28.21 -2.57 7.13
N ALA A 292 -26.94 -2.21 7.25
CA ALA A 292 -25.83 -3.09 7.60
C ALA A 292 -24.98 -2.44 8.69
N SER A 293 -25.63 -2.07 9.80
CA SER A 293 -25.04 -1.27 10.88
C SER A 293 -24.76 -2.05 12.16
N ALA A 294 -25.31 -3.26 12.29
CA ALA A 294 -25.10 -4.14 13.43
C ALA A 294 -25.05 -5.63 13.01
N LEU A 295 -24.52 -6.47 13.89
CA LEU A 295 -24.63 -7.93 13.77
C LEU A 295 -25.99 -8.42 14.29
N ARG A 296 -26.58 -9.39 13.61
CA ARG A 296 -27.85 -10.02 14.03
C ARG A 296 -27.73 -10.68 15.41
N SER A 297 -28.71 -10.47 16.28
CA SER A 297 -28.84 -11.15 17.58
C SER A 297 -29.77 -12.36 17.54
N SER A 298 -30.49 -12.55 16.43
CA SER A 298 -31.39 -13.68 16.20
C SER A 298 -31.39 -14.07 14.72
N LEU A 299 -31.63 -15.35 14.42
CA LEU A 299 -31.84 -15.85 13.06
C LEU A 299 -33.28 -15.63 12.57
N ILE A 300 -34.23 -15.46 13.50
CA ILE A 300 -35.66 -15.39 13.20
C ILE A 300 -36.00 -14.26 12.21
N PRO A 301 -35.51 -13.02 12.37
CA PRO A 301 -35.82 -11.95 11.42
C PRO A 301 -35.36 -12.27 9.98
N GLY A 302 -34.19 -12.90 9.82
CA GLY A 302 -33.69 -13.33 8.53
C GLY A 302 -34.56 -14.42 7.88
N ILE A 303 -34.97 -15.41 8.67
CA ILE A 303 -35.86 -16.49 8.23
C ILE A 303 -37.23 -15.90 7.81
N LEU A 304 -37.81 -15.01 8.62
CA LEU A 304 -39.07 -14.34 8.29
C LEU A 304 -38.96 -13.46 7.05
N GLY A 305 -37.85 -12.74 6.85
CA GLY A 305 -37.59 -12.00 5.63
C GLY A 305 -37.50 -12.92 4.40
N SER A 306 -36.98 -14.12 4.55
CA SER A 306 -36.95 -15.14 3.49
C SER A 306 -38.33 -15.75 3.22
N ALA A 307 -39.14 -15.96 4.27
CA ALA A 307 -40.53 -16.39 4.14
C ALA A 307 -41.36 -15.32 3.41
N GLY A 308 -41.28 -14.05 3.82
CA GLY A 308 -42.01 -12.94 3.21
C GLY A 308 -41.70 -12.77 1.72
N ARG A 309 -40.41 -12.90 1.32
CA ARG A 309 -40.02 -12.88 -0.10
C ARG A 309 -40.60 -14.03 -0.91
N ASN A 310 -40.74 -15.21 -0.31
CA ASN A 310 -41.34 -16.36 -0.96
C ASN A 310 -42.85 -16.20 -1.10
N VAL A 311 -43.54 -15.76 -0.03
CA VAL A 311 -44.98 -15.48 -0.05
C VAL A 311 -45.32 -14.41 -1.09
N ALA A 312 -44.54 -13.34 -1.17
CA ALA A 312 -44.72 -12.28 -2.18
C ALA A 312 -44.55 -12.78 -3.64
N ARG A 313 -43.92 -13.94 -3.84
CA ARG A 313 -43.75 -14.60 -5.14
C ARG A 313 -44.75 -15.75 -5.36
N GLY A 314 -45.73 -15.91 -4.46
CA GLY A 314 -46.77 -16.93 -4.55
C GLY A 314 -46.44 -18.26 -3.85
N ASN A 315 -45.26 -18.40 -3.24
CA ASN A 315 -44.88 -19.60 -2.49
C ASN A 315 -45.37 -19.48 -1.04
N THR A 316 -46.49 -20.11 -0.71
CA THR A 316 -47.17 -19.96 0.60
C THR A 316 -47.01 -21.14 1.55
N ASP A 317 -46.70 -22.34 1.03
CA ASP A 317 -46.36 -23.51 1.85
C ASP A 317 -44.85 -23.60 2.03
N LEU A 318 -44.34 -23.11 3.17
CA LEU A 318 -42.91 -22.94 3.44
C LEU A 318 -42.50 -23.62 4.74
N LYS A 319 -41.45 -24.45 4.66
CA LYS A 319 -40.72 -24.98 5.82
C LYS A 319 -39.28 -24.52 5.71
N LEU A 320 -38.89 -23.52 6.50
CA LEU A 320 -37.54 -22.92 6.43
C LEU A 320 -36.78 -23.17 7.74
N PHE A 321 -35.47 -23.34 7.64
CA PHE A 321 -34.57 -23.35 8.80
C PHE A 321 -33.23 -22.71 8.46
N GLU A 322 -32.49 -22.26 9.49
CA GLU A 322 -31.13 -21.77 9.34
C GLU A 322 -30.29 -22.25 10.52
N ILE A 323 -29.06 -22.70 10.26
CA ILE A 323 -28.05 -22.98 11.28
C ILE A 323 -26.99 -21.89 11.14
N GLY A 324 -26.86 -21.04 12.15
CA GLY A 324 -25.94 -19.92 12.09
C GLY A 324 -25.62 -19.34 13.46
N ARG A 325 -24.55 -18.56 13.51
CA ARG A 325 -24.18 -17.80 14.71
C ARG A 325 -24.98 -16.51 14.79
N VAL A 326 -25.21 -16.09 16.02
CA VAL A 326 -25.79 -14.79 16.38
C VAL A 326 -24.82 -14.06 17.29
N ALA A 327 -24.85 -12.74 17.25
CA ALA A 327 -24.10 -11.91 18.18
C ALA A 327 -24.99 -11.62 19.41
N GLY A 328 -24.58 -12.13 20.56
CA GLY A 328 -25.04 -11.67 21.88
C GLY A 328 -23.87 -11.04 22.64
N GLU A 329 -24.17 -10.34 23.73
CA GLU A 329 -23.18 -10.16 24.80
C GLU A 329 -22.79 -11.51 25.40
#